data_AF-A0A6G6WMM2-F1
#
_entry.id   AF-A0A6G6WMM2-F1
#
_cell.length_a   1.000
_cell.length_b   1.000
_cell.length_c   1.000
_cell.angle_alpha   90.00
_cell.angle_beta   90.00
_cell.angle_gamma   90.00
#
_symmetry.space_group_name_H-M   'P 1'
#
loop_
_entity.id
_entity.type
_entity.pdbx_description
1 polymer ?
#
loop_
_entity_poly.entity_id
_entity_poly.type
_entity_poly.pdbx_seq_one_letter_code
_entity_poly.pdbx_strand_id
1 'polypeptide(L)'
;MRGLISRRSFALLAASLALASERAFSQGKPDLIDNETLSQITARLTGAAQELLPRFADRSESGWIKQLGDDISRLVGYLPKFEVSKFYGEMLDYDAATLRKAATEEDMDKATDYIRISHEDIKIKLWGIEFQLQRGETSTDVAVEVNTITSYDRKPVNGLYIQFYMLGTGDSIPPFRVFPKLTTPTQDFMPPGYYIIHVRTAKDALVIKNRCTLLGRQPVERIEIGIP
;
A
#
# COMPACT_ATOMS: atom_id res chain seq x y z
N MET A 1 -0.90 -10.25 -40.62
CA MET A 1 -0.21 -8.98 -40.34
C MET A 1 0.19 -8.97 -38.87
N ARG A 2 1.49 -9.13 -38.56
CA ARG A 2 2.00 -9.06 -37.18
C ARG A 2 2.59 -7.66 -36.97
N GLY A 3 1.99 -6.89 -36.08
CA GLY A 3 2.40 -5.52 -35.78
C GLY A 3 3.77 -5.50 -35.11
N LEU A 4 4.76 -4.89 -35.77
CA LEU A 4 6.02 -4.51 -35.15
C LEU A 4 5.75 -3.39 -34.15
N ILE A 5 5.74 -3.72 -32.86
CA ILE A 5 5.97 -2.72 -31.82
C ILE A 5 7.46 -2.37 -31.91
N SER A 6 7.73 -1.14 -32.36
CA SER A 6 9.06 -0.58 -32.55
C SER A 6 9.86 -0.60 -31.24
N ARG A 7 11.14 -0.97 -31.31
CA ARG A 7 12.10 -0.95 -30.18
C ARG A 7 12.17 0.42 -29.47
N ARG A 8 11.74 1.52 -30.13
CA ARG A 8 11.68 2.86 -29.52
C ARG A 8 10.51 3.03 -28.55
N SER A 9 9.40 2.32 -28.74
CA SER A 9 8.26 2.32 -27.81
C SER A 9 8.58 1.55 -26.52
N PHE A 10 9.45 0.54 -26.60
CA PHE A 10 9.93 -0.22 -25.43
C PHE A 10 10.90 0.57 -24.56
N ALA A 11 11.80 1.36 -25.17
CA ALA A 11 12.72 2.21 -24.44
C ALA A 11 11.98 3.33 -23.66
N LEU A 12 10.89 3.88 -24.21
CA LEU A 12 10.08 4.88 -23.51
C LEU A 12 9.33 4.29 -22.31
N LEU A 13 8.79 3.07 -22.40
CA LEU A 13 8.06 2.43 -21.31
C LEU A 13 9.00 2.01 -20.17
N ALA A 14 10.17 1.45 -20.50
CA ALA A 14 11.21 1.10 -19.53
C ALA A 14 11.82 2.35 -18.88
N ALA A 15 12.02 3.45 -19.63
CA ALA A 15 12.43 4.73 -19.07
C ALA A 15 11.35 5.35 -18.19
N SER A 16 10.06 5.15 -18.49
CA SER A 16 8.95 5.62 -17.64
C SER A 16 8.86 4.85 -16.32
N LEU A 17 9.13 3.54 -16.32
CA LEU A 17 9.27 2.74 -15.10
C LEU A 17 10.55 3.06 -14.32
N ALA A 18 11.66 3.36 -15.02
CA ALA A 18 12.91 3.79 -14.39
C ALA A 18 12.79 5.18 -13.76
N LEU A 19 12.13 6.15 -14.42
CA LEU A 19 11.83 7.48 -13.89
C LEU A 19 10.80 7.43 -12.75
N ALA A 20 9.85 6.49 -12.78
CA ALA A 20 8.97 6.20 -11.64
C ALA A 20 9.75 5.57 -10.46
N SER A 21 10.79 4.77 -10.76
CA SER A 21 11.68 4.20 -9.73
C SER A 21 12.68 5.21 -9.15
N GLU A 22 13.09 6.22 -9.92
CA GLU A 22 13.96 7.32 -9.43
C GLU A 22 13.25 8.24 -8.43
N ARG A 23 11.91 8.35 -8.48
CA ARG A 23 11.12 9.02 -7.43
C ARG A 23 11.01 8.22 -6.14
N ALA A 24 11.36 6.93 -6.15
CA ALA A 24 11.25 6.02 -5.00
C ALA A 24 12.60 5.80 -4.28
N PHE A 25 13.56 6.73 -4.39
CA PHE A 25 14.91 6.54 -3.86
C PHE A 25 15.32 7.66 -2.88
N SER A 26 15.11 7.43 -1.58
CA SER A 26 15.87 8.09 -0.51
C SER A 26 16.45 7.04 0.44
N GLN A 27 17.77 7.03 0.58
CA GLN A 27 18.46 6.24 1.61
C GLN A 27 18.28 6.91 2.97
N GLY A 28 18.01 6.11 4.01
CA GLY A 28 18.35 6.44 5.40
C GLY A 28 17.33 7.25 6.23
N LYS A 29 16.32 7.87 5.62
CA LYS A 29 15.11 8.37 6.30
C LYS A 29 13.92 8.28 5.35
N PRO A 30 12.71 7.93 5.82
CA PRO A 30 11.51 7.98 4.99
C PRO A 30 11.36 9.39 4.42
N ASP A 31 11.12 9.48 3.12
CA ASP A 31 10.75 10.75 2.50
C ASP A 31 9.41 11.18 3.11
N LEU A 32 9.43 12.27 3.89
CA LEU A 32 8.28 12.69 4.68
C LEU A 32 7.32 13.49 3.81
N ILE A 33 6.03 13.27 4.02
CA ILE A 33 5.01 14.14 3.46
C ILE A 33 4.97 15.44 4.25
N ASP A 34 4.78 16.57 3.57
CA ASP A 34 4.57 17.84 4.25
C ASP A 34 3.16 17.92 4.86
N ASN A 35 3.02 18.74 5.91
CA ASN A 35 1.76 18.86 6.66
C ASN A 35 0.60 19.42 5.84
N GLU A 36 0.87 20.25 4.83
CA GLU A 36 -0.18 20.81 3.98
C GLU A 36 -0.77 19.71 3.08
N THR A 37 0.09 18.94 2.40
CA THR A 37 -0.33 17.82 1.58
C THR A 37 -1.04 16.76 2.42
N LEU A 38 -0.53 16.44 3.61
CA LEU A 38 -1.18 15.50 4.53
C LEU A 38 -2.58 15.99 4.94
N SER A 39 -2.71 17.28 5.28
CA SER A 39 -4.01 17.89 5.62
C SER A 39 -5.01 17.78 4.46
N GLN A 40 -4.56 18.04 3.23
CA GLN A 40 -5.41 17.90 2.04
C GLN A 40 -5.85 16.44 1.81
N ILE A 41 -4.95 15.47 1.98
CA ILE A 41 -5.26 14.03 1.86
C ILE A 41 -6.29 13.60 2.92
N THR A 42 -6.07 13.97 4.18
CA THR A 42 -6.98 13.63 5.28
C THR A 42 -8.37 14.26 5.10
N ALA A 43 -8.44 15.48 4.56
CA ALA A 43 -9.70 16.12 4.19
C ALA A 43 -10.42 15.37 3.06
N ARG A 44 -9.69 14.92 2.02
CA ARG A 44 -10.27 14.10 0.94
C ARG A 44 -10.79 12.77 1.46
N LEU A 45 -10.03 12.09 2.31
CA LEU A 45 -10.41 10.81 2.90
C LEU A 45 -11.65 10.93 3.78
N THR A 46 -11.69 11.95 4.65
CA THR A 46 -12.83 12.22 5.53
C THR A 46 -14.08 12.59 4.72
N GLY A 47 -13.94 13.45 3.72
CA GLY A 47 -15.04 13.82 2.83
C GLY A 47 -15.60 12.62 2.06
N ALA A 48 -14.72 11.77 1.51
CA ALA A 48 -15.12 10.55 0.81
C ALA A 48 -15.94 9.61 1.71
N ALA A 49 -15.55 9.45 2.98
CA ALA A 49 -16.29 8.63 3.94
C ALA A 49 -17.67 9.23 4.26
N GLN A 50 -17.77 10.55 4.41
CA GLN A 50 -19.03 11.25 4.67
C GLN A 50 -20.01 11.14 3.49
N GLU A 51 -19.52 11.17 2.26
CA GLU A 51 -20.32 10.99 1.05
C GLU A 51 -20.99 9.60 0.97
N LEU A 52 -20.38 8.57 1.58
CA LEU A 52 -20.92 7.20 1.57
C LEU A 52 -22.11 7.01 2.52
N LEU A 53 -22.13 7.69 3.67
CA LEU A 53 -23.16 7.50 4.70
C LEU A 53 -24.60 7.65 4.18
N PRO A 54 -24.98 8.75 3.49
CA PRO A 54 -26.35 8.88 2.98
C PRO A 54 -26.67 7.87 1.88
N ARG A 55 -25.68 7.46 1.07
CA ARG A 55 -25.86 6.48 -0.03
C ARG A 55 -26.21 5.09 0.48
N PHE A 56 -25.68 4.71 1.64
CA PHE A 56 -25.86 3.37 2.21
C PHE A 56 -26.79 3.34 3.43
N ALA A 57 -27.51 4.43 3.74
CA ALA A 57 -28.30 4.57 4.96
C ALA A 57 -29.31 3.42 5.17
N ASP A 58 -30.01 3.01 4.11
CA ASP A 58 -31.05 1.97 4.14
C ASP A 58 -30.53 0.56 3.79
N ARG A 59 -29.21 0.40 3.69
CA ARG A 59 -28.57 -0.86 3.33
C ARG A 59 -28.02 -1.60 4.56
N SER A 60 -27.87 -2.92 4.43
CA SER A 60 -27.29 -3.76 5.49
C SER A 60 -25.85 -3.36 5.86
N GLU A 61 -25.16 -2.72 4.93
CA GLU A 61 -23.78 -2.27 5.02
C GLU A 61 -23.60 -0.98 5.82
N SER A 62 -24.69 -0.24 6.06
CA SER A 62 -24.75 1.02 6.81
C SER A 62 -23.91 0.99 8.10
N GLY A 63 -24.03 -0.09 8.88
CA GLY A 63 -23.37 -0.21 10.18
C GLY A 63 -21.84 -0.20 10.08
N TRP A 64 -21.26 -0.96 9.15
CA TRP A 64 -19.80 -1.03 9.03
C TRP A 64 -19.23 0.12 8.19
N ILE A 65 -20.03 0.75 7.32
CA ILE A 65 -19.66 2.01 6.65
C ILE A 65 -19.59 3.16 7.66
N LYS A 66 -20.52 3.21 8.63
CA LYS A 66 -20.42 4.13 9.75
C LYS A 66 -19.16 3.89 10.57
N GLN A 67 -18.85 2.63 10.88
CA GLN A 67 -17.62 2.26 11.56
C GLN A 67 -16.37 2.70 10.78
N LEU A 68 -16.36 2.55 9.45
CA LEU A 68 -15.27 3.05 8.61
C LEU A 68 -15.08 4.58 8.77
N GLY A 69 -16.16 5.36 8.80
CA GLY A 69 -16.10 6.80 9.06
C GLY A 69 -15.51 7.14 10.42
N ASP A 70 -15.91 6.41 11.46
CA ASP A 70 -15.35 6.56 12.82
C ASP A 70 -13.85 6.19 12.87
N ASP A 71 -13.46 5.08 12.22
CA ASP A 71 -12.07 4.62 12.14
C ASP A 71 -11.19 5.61 11.35
N ILE A 72 -11.69 6.18 10.25
CA ILE A 72 -11.00 7.25 9.51
C ILE A 72 -10.81 8.49 10.41
N SER A 73 -11.84 8.90 11.13
CA SER A 73 -11.77 10.07 12.03
C SER A 73 -10.70 9.88 13.11
N ARG A 74 -10.63 8.67 13.69
CA ARG A 74 -9.61 8.31 14.68
C ARG A 74 -8.22 8.28 14.07
N LEU A 75 -8.07 7.65 12.90
CA LEU A 75 -6.79 7.59 12.17
C LEU A 75 -6.26 9.01 11.90
N VAL A 76 -7.09 9.89 11.35
CA VAL A 76 -6.75 11.29 11.08
C VAL A 76 -6.38 12.05 12.36
N GLY A 77 -7.06 11.78 13.47
CA GLY A 77 -6.73 12.36 14.78
C GLY A 77 -5.37 11.93 15.34
N TYR A 78 -4.81 10.81 14.86
CA TYR A 78 -3.48 10.35 15.25
C TYR A 78 -2.36 10.84 14.34
N LEU A 79 -2.61 11.01 13.04
CA LEU A 79 -1.56 11.35 12.05
C LEU A 79 -0.68 12.57 12.43
N PRO A 80 -1.20 13.68 13.00
CA PRO A 80 -0.36 14.82 13.40
C PRO A 80 0.68 14.51 14.49
N LYS A 81 0.60 13.36 15.15
CA LYS A 81 1.54 12.92 16.20
C LYS A 81 2.74 12.17 15.63
N PHE A 82 2.75 11.91 14.33
CA PHE A 82 3.73 11.06 13.66
C PHE A 82 4.39 11.73 12.47
N GLU A 83 5.60 11.28 12.17
CA GLU A 83 6.22 11.40 10.87
C GLU A 83 5.55 10.43 9.90
N VAL A 84 4.88 10.99 8.90
CA VAL A 84 4.16 10.25 7.86
C VAL A 84 5.03 10.20 6.60
N SER A 85 5.27 9.01 6.07
CA SER A 85 6.02 8.86 4.81
C SER A 85 5.16 9.27 3.62
N LYS A 86 5.78 9.73 2.53
CA LYS A 86 5.09 10.02 1.26
C LYS A 86 4.32 8.80 0.76
N PHE A 87 4.91 7.61 0.89
CA PHE A 87 4.25 6.37 0.49
C PHE A 87 3.01 6.07 1.34
N TYR A 88 3.05 6.32 2.66
CA TYR A 88 1.84 6.25 3.50
C TYR A 88 0.77 7.24 2.99
N GLY A 89 1.17 8.48 2.70
CA GLY A 89 0.29 9.51 2.14
C GLY A 89 -0.36 9.09 0.81
N GLU A 90 0.41 8.51 -0.11
CA GLU A 90 -0.09 7.95 -1.37
C GLU A 90 -1.11 6.82 -1.14
N MET A 91 -0.87 5.95 -0.17
CA MET A 91 -1.82 4.90 0.20
C MET A 91 -3.13 5.50 0.75
N LEU A 92 -3.06 6.53 1.59
CA LEU A 92 -4.26 7.23 2.09
C LEU A 92 -5.03 7.96 0.99
N ASP A 93 -4.31 8.58 0.04
CA ASP A 93 -4.94 9.25 -1.09
C ASP A 93 -5.62 8.24 -2.04
N TYR A 94 -5.00 7.07 -2.21
CA TYR A 94 -5.59 5.96 -2.96
C TYR A 94 -6.87 5.42 -2.28
N ASP A 95 -6.90 5.31 -0.95
CA ASP A 95 -8.11 4.98 -0.21
C ASP A 95 -9.21 6.04 -0.42
N ALA A 96 -8.86 7.32 -0.30
CA ALA A 96 -9.81 8.41 -0.54
C ALA A 96 -10.39 8.34 -1.96
N ALA A 97 -9.56 8.08 -2.97
CA ALA A 97 -10.01 7.90 -4.35
C ALA A 97 -10.90 6.67 -4.53
N THR A 98 -10.58 5.55 -3.85
CA THR A 98 -11.36 4.32 -3.89
C THR A 98 -12.74 4.49 -3.25
N LEU A 99 -12.82 5.16 -2.10
CA LEU A 99 -14.08 5.49 -1.44
C LEU A 99 -14.93 6.46 -2.28
N ARG A 100 -14.31 7.46 -2.92
CA ARG A 100 -15.04 8.35 -3.85
C ARG A 100 -15.60 7.59 -5.04
N LYS A 101 -14.84 6.64 -5.61
CA LYS A 101 -15.39 5.78 -6.67
C LYS A 101 -16.61 5.02 -6.19
N ALA A 102 -16.58 4.48 -4.96
CA ALA A 102 -17.74 3.81 -4.38
C ALA A 102 -18.97 4.73 -4.22
N ALA A 103 -18.75 6.02 -3.91
CA ALA A 103 -19.83 6.99 -3.81
C ALA A 103 -20.52 7.27 -5.16
N THR A 104 -19.78 7.15 -6.27
CA THR A 104 -20.27 7.39 -7.64
C THR A 104 -20.62 6.13 -8.44
N GLU A 105 -20.23 4.95 -7.95
CA GLU A 105 -20.41 3.67 -8.66
C GLU A 105 -21.88 3.26 -8.71
N GLU A 106 -22.40 2.97 -9.90
CA GLU A 106 -23.81 2.63 -10.12
C GLU A 106 -24.12 1.21 -9.65
N ASP A 107 -23.18 0.28 -9.83
CA ASP A 107 -23.28 -1.08 -9.32
C ASP A 107 -22.98 -1.10 -7.82
N MET A 108 -24.02 -1.31 -7.01
CA MET A 108 -23.90 -1.29 -5.56
C MET A 108 -23.03 -2.42 -4.98
N ASP A 109 -22.94 -3.57 -5.67
CA ASP A 109 -22.08 -4.66 -5.22
C ASP A 109 -20.62 -4.31 -5.49
N LYS A 110 -20.34 -3.72 -6.66
CA LYS A 110 -19.01 -3.18 -6.99
C LYS A 110 -18.61 -2.02 -6.06
N ALA A 111 -19.54 -1.13 -5.73
CA ALA A 111 -19.34 -0.07 -4.75
C ALA A 111 -18.97 -0.66 -3.38
N THR A 112 -19.67 -1.70 -2.95
CA THR A 112 -19.39 -2.40 -1.69
C THR A 112 -17.99 -3.02 -1.67
N ASP A 113 -17.54 -3.60 -2.79
CA ASP A 113 -16.19 -4.13 -2.91
C ASP A 113 -15.10 -3.06 -2.78
N TYR A 114 -15.29 -1.88 -3.39
CA TYR A 114 -14.37 -0.75 -3.21
C TYR A 114 -14.27 -0.32 -1.75
N ILE A 115 -15.41 -0.19 -1.06
CA ILE A 115 -15.44 0.19 0.35
C ILE A 115 -14.75 -0.88 1.20
N ARG A 116 -14.96 -2.17 0.90
CA ARG A 116 -14.32 -3.27 1.63
C ARG A 116 -12.79 -3.20 1.53
N ILE A 117 -12.26 -2.94 0.34
CA ILE A 117 -10.80 -2.80 0.12
C ILE A 117 -10.23 -1.70 1.02
N SER A 118 -10.82 -0.50 1.00
CA SER A 118 -10.34 0.61 1.83
C SER A 118 -10.60 0.39 3.32
N HIS A 119 -11.70 -0.26 3.70
CA HIS A 119 -11.98 -0.56 5.11
C HIS A 119 -10.97 -1.53 5.70
N GLU A 120 -10.62 -2.60 4.99
CA GLU A 120 -9.58 -3.54 5.44
C GLU A 120 -8.25 -2.82 5.65
N ASP A 121 -7.85 -1.96 4.72
CA ASP A 121 -6.58 -1.26 4.81
C ASP A 121 -6.55 -0.16 5.90
N ILE A 122 -7.63 0.62 6.03
CA ILE A 122 -7.78 1.62 7.11
C ILE A 122 -7.73 0.97 8.49
N LYS A 123 -8.35 -0.21 8.68
CA LYS A 123 -8.27 -0.93 9.96
C LYS A 123 -6.84 -1.35 10.30
N ILE A 124 -6.08 -1.84 9.31
CA ILE A 124 -4.68 -2.22 9.52
C ILE A 124 -3.83 -1.00 9.85
N LYS A 125 -4.01 0.11 9.12
CA LYS A 125 -3.37 1.40 9.38
C LYS A 125 -3.65 1.91 10.78
N LEU A 126 -4.91 1.88 11.20
CA LEU A 126 -5.35 2.32 12.53
C LEU A 126 -4.70 1.47 13.63
N TRP A 127 -4.76 0.13 13.51
CA TRP A 127 -4.09 -0.77 14.45
C TRP A 127 -2.59 -0.52 14.50
N GLY A 128 -1.95 -0.36 13.34
CA GLY A 128 -0.52 -0.09 13.25
C GLY A 128 -0.14 1.19 13.99
N ILE A 129 -0.85 2.30 13.75
CA ILE A 129 -0.64 3.57 14.45
C ILE A 129 -0.87 3.44 15.97
N GLU A 130 -1.92 2.71 16.39
CA GLU A 130 -2.18 2.47 17.82
C GLU A 130 -1.02 1.71 18.49
N PHE A 131 -0.43 0.72 17.80
CA PHE A 131 0.76 0.01 18.28
C PHE A 131 2.00 0.91 18.33
N GLN A 132 2.23 1.73 17.31
CA GLN A 132 3.35 2.69 17.29
C GLN A 132 3.22 3.69 18.46
N LEU A 133 2.00 4.19 18.73
CA LEU A 133 1.71 5.05 19.87
C LEU A 133 2.06 4.39 21.20
N GLN A 134 1.62 3.15 21.41
CA GLN A 134 1.90 2.39 22.64
C GLN A 134 3.41 2.18 22.88
N ARG A 135 4.18 2.11 21.79
CA ARG A 135 5.64 1.94 21.83
C ARG A 135 6.41 3.26 21.95
N GLY A 136 5.73 4.41 21.85
CA GLY A 136 6.39 5.72 21.83
C GLY A 136 7.20 5.97 20.56
N GLU A 137 6.83 5.32 19.46
CA GLU A 137 7.48 5.50 18.15
C GLU A 137 7.03 6.82 17.52
N THR A 138 7.89 7.43 16.71
CA THR A 138 7.61 8.73 16.08
C THR A 138 7.18 8.60 14.63
N SER A 139 7.31 7.43 14.01
CA SER A 139 6.93 7.19 12.62
C SER A 139 5.72 6.27 12.50
N THR A 140 4.96 6.47 11.43
CA THR A 140 3.90 5.54 11.03
C THR A 140 4.43 4.29 10.31
N ASP A 141 5.64 4.36 9.73
CA ASP A 141 6.26 3.25 9.02
C ASP A 141 6.90 2.25 10.00
N VAL A 142 6.90 0.97 9.62
CA VAL A 142 7.46 -0.14 10.41
C VAL A 142 8.58 -0.83 9.65
N ALA A 143 9.60 -1.32 10.37
CA ALA A 143 10.70 -2.05 9.76
C ALA A 143 10.22 -3.43 9.28
N VAL A 144 10.56 -3.78 8.05
CA VAL A 144 10.20 -5.05 7.40
C VAL A 144 11.45 -5.70 6.85
N GLU A 145 11.62 -6.99 7.15
CA GLU A 145 12.66 -7.84 6.58
C GLU A 145 12.02 -8.93 5.72
N VAL A 146 12.45 -9.05 4.46
CA VAL A 146 11.92 -10.02 3.50
C VAL A 146 13.02 -11.00 3.09
N ASN A 147 12.74 -12.28 3.33
CA ASN A 147 13.60 -13.41 2.99
C ASN A 147 12.95 -14.24 1.87
N THR A 148 13.62 -14.41 0.74
CA THR A 148 13.19 -15.33 -0.32
C THR A 148 13.96 -16.65 -0.18
N ILE A 149 13.27 -17.79 -0.13
CA ILE A 149 13.90 -19.10 0.11
C ILE A 149 13.47 -20.13 -0.95
N THR A 150 14.34 -21.07 -1.36
CA THR A 150 13.94 -22.17 -2.28
C THR A 150 13.50 -23.45 -1.56
N SER A 151 12.70 -24.26 -2.26
CA SER A 151 12.00 -25.45 -1.74
C SER A 151 12.90 -26.67 -1.41
N TYR A 152 14.13 -26.75 -1.93
CA TYR A 152 14.98 -27.95 -1.77
C TYR A 152 16.02 -27.88 -0.63
N ASP A 153 16.41 -26.68 -0.17
CA ASP A 153 17.45 -26.51 0.88
C ASP A 153 17.21 -25.29 1.81
N ARG A 154 16.06 -24.59 1.71
CA ARG A 154 15.76 -23.30 2.40
C ARG A 154 16.93 -22.29 2.37
N LYS A 155 17.61 -22.17 1.24
CA LYS A 155 18.69 -21.18 1.06
C LYS A 155 18.11 -19.85 0.57
N PRO A 156 18.57 -18.70 1.09
CA PRO A 156 18.21 -17.39 0.58
C PRO A 156 18.52 -17.24 -0.92
N VAL A 157 17.66 -16.54 -1.66
CA VAL A 157 17.82 -16.30 -3.11
C VAL A 157 18.18 -14.85 -3.41
N ASN A 158 19.43 -14.63 -3.78
CA ASN A 158 19.94 -13.32 -4.19
C ASN A 158 19.60 -12.98 -5.65
N GLY A 159 19.63 -11.69 -5.99
CA GLY A 159 19.39 -11.17 -7.34
C GLY A 159 17.93 -10.99 -7.72
N LEU A 160 17.04 -10.91 -6.73
CA LEU A 160 15.60 -10.74 -6.92
C LEU A 160 15.16 -9.32 -6.61
N TYR A 161 14.12 -8.90 -7.30
CA TYR A 161 13.46 -7.62 -7.12
C TYR A 161 12.10 -7.84 -6.49
N ILE A 162 11.80 -7.15 -5.39
CA ILE A 162 10.59 -7.36 -4.61
C ILE A 162 9.77 -6.07 -4.60
N GLN A 163 8.53 -6.16 -5.07
CA GLN A 163 7.58 -5.06 -5.09
C GLN A 163 6.39 -5.37 -4.20
N PHE A 164 6.01 -4.41 -3.37
CA PHE A 164 4.84 -4.47 -2.52
C PHE A 164 3.78 -3.54 -3.08
N TYR A 165 2.72 -4.11 -3.63
CA TYR A 165 1.54 -3.38 -4.10
C TYR A 165 0.51 -3.31 -2.99
N MET A 166 -0.05 -2.15 -2.74
CA MET A 166 -1.27 -2.06 -1.92
C MET A 166 -2.40 -2.87 -2.58
N LEU A 167 -3.33 -3.40 -1.78
CA LEU A 167 -4.56 -3.98 -2.32
C LEU A 167 -5.32 -2.92 -3.13
N GLY A 168 -5.79 -3.28 -4.32
CA GLY A 168 -6.42 -2.34 -5.23
C GLY A 168 -7.60 -2.93 -5.98
N THR A 169 -8.35 -2.05 -6.62
CA THR A 169 -9.64 -2.33 -7.29
C THR A 169 -9.51 -2.96 -8.68
N GLY A 170 -8.29 -3.26 -9.14
CA GLY A 170 -8.02 -3.82 -10.49
C GLY A 170 -8.11 -2.79 -11.63
N ASP A 171 -8.99 -1.79 -11.51
CA ASP A 171 -9.21 -0.72 -12.49
C ASP A 171 -8.26 0.48 -12.30
N SER A 172 -7.42 0.47 -11.27
CA SER A 172 -6.40 1.49 -11.04
C SER A 172 -5.16 0.87 -10.47
N ILE A 173 -4.00 1.36 -10.91
CA ILE A 173 -2.71 0.89 -10.44
C ILE A 173 -2.56 1.35 -8.98
N PRO A 174 -2.58 0.44 -7.99
CA PRO A 174 -2.39 0.82 -6.61
C PRO A 174 -0.95 1.31 -6.39
N PRO A 175 -0.72 2.19 -5.41
CA PRO A 175 0.64 2.58 -5.05
C PRO A 175 1.45 1.35 -4.67
N PHE A 176 2.73 1.35 -5.05
CA PHE A 176 3.64 0.25 -4.74
C PHE A 176 4.99 0.79 -4.29
N ARG A 177 5.65 0.01 -3.43
CA ARG A 177 7.02 0.26 -2.99
C ARG A 177 7.93 -0.87 -3.44
N VAL A 178 9.15 -0.48 -3.75
CA VAL A 178 10.21 -1.35 -4.24
C VAL A 178 11.23 -1.52 -3.13
N PHE A 179 11.57 -2.75 -2.79
CA PHE A 179 12.65 -2.97 -1.83
C PHE A 179 13.99 -2.72 -2.51
N PRO A 180 14.82 -1.79 -1.98
CA PRO A 180 15.97 -1.24 -2.69
C PRO A 180 17.16 -2.20 -2.80
N LYS A 181 17.13 -3.37 -2.14
CA LYS A 181 18.21 -4.36 -2.19
C LYS A 181 17.80 -5.57 -3.02
N LEU A 182 18.62 -5.90 -4.01
CA LEU A 182 18.54 -7.17 -4.75
C LEU A 182 19.04 -8.38 -3.94
N THR A 183 19.45 -8.19 -2.68
CA THR A 183 19.96 -9.23 -1.78
C THR A 183 18.84 -9.68 -0.84
N THR A 184 18.78 -10.98 -0.51
CA THR A 184 17.90 -11.48 0.55
C THR A 184 18.70 -12.01 1.75
N PRO A 185 18.33 -11.64 3.00
CA PRO A 185 17.26 -10.71 3.39
C PRO A 185 17.40 -9.30 2.82
N THR A 186 16.28 -8.72 2.41
CA THR A 186 16.16 -7.28 2.15
C THR A 186 15.40 -6.63 3.30
N GLN A 187 15.80 -5.44 3.72
CA GLN A 187 15.16 -4.73 4.83
C GLN A 187 14.87 -3.29 4.41
N ASP A 188 13.66 -2.83 4.69
CA ASP A 188 13.19 -1.46 4.45
C ASP A 188 12.11 -1.08 5.48
N PHE A 189 11.65 0.17 5.46
CA PHE A 189 10.52 0.66 6.24
C PHE A 189 9.27 0.76 5.36
N MET A 190 8.13 0.35 5.91
CA MET A 190 6.86 0.34 5.19
C MET A 190 5.70 0.72 6.11
N PRO A 191 4.69 1.44 5.60
CA PRO A 191 3.41 1.57 6.28
C PRO A 191 2.80 0.20 6.64
N PRO A 192 2.03 0.11 7.73
CA PRO A 192 1.07 -0.96 7.93
C PRO A 192 0.04 -0.97 6.79
N GLY A 193 -0.33 -2.16 6.33
CA GLY A 193 -1.29 -2.32 5.24
C GLY A 193 -1.40 -3.74 4.72
N TYR A 194 -2.36 -3.96 3.82
CA TYR A 194 -2.48 -5.21 3.08
C TYR A 194 -1.74 -5.12 1.74
N TYR A 195 -0.78 -6.04 1.53
CA TYR A 195 0.08 -6.03 0.35
C TYR A 195 -0.03 -7.29 -0.49
N ILE A 196 0.04 -7.08 -1.81
CA ILE A 196 0.35 -8.08 -2.81
C ILE A 196 1.83 -7.96 -3.12
N ILE A 197 2.59 -9.03 -2.88
CA ILE A 197 4.03 -9.05 -3.14
C ILE A 197 4.28 -9.68 -4.51
N HIS A 198 4.97 -8.94 -5.36
CA HIS A 198 5.52 -9.46 -6.61
C HIS A 198 7.03 -9.67 -6.45
N VAL A 199 7.46 -10.92 -6.62
CA VAL A 199 8.88 -11.26 -6.72
C VAL A 199 9.25 -11.41 -8.19
N ARG A 200 10.23 -10.65 -8.63
CA ARG A 200 10.67 -10.57 -10.02
C ARG A 200 12.15 -10.87 -10.15
N THR A 201 12.55 -11.41 -11.29
CA THR A 201 13.97 -11.59 -11.63
C THR A 201 14.57 -10.29 -12.17
N ALA A 202 15.89 -10.22 -12.30
CA ALA A 202 16.58 -9.12 -12.98
C ALA A 202 16.14 -8.88 -14.45
N LYS A 203 15.46 -9.85 -15.08
CA LYS A 203 14.86 -9.71 -16.43
C LYS A 203 13.39 -9.25 -16.39
N ASP A 204 12.92 -8.79 -15.24
CA ASP A 204 11.53 -8.38 -14.97
C ASP A 204 10.48 -9.48 -15.18
N ALA A 205 10.90 -10.74 -15.29
CA ALA A 205 9.98 -11.87 -15.30
C ALA A 205 9.39 -12.06 -13.89
N LEU A 206 8.06 -12.03 -13.79
CA LEU A 206 7.33 -12.33 -12.57
C LEU A 206 7.53 -13.79 -12.19
N VAL A 207 8.05 -14.02 -10.98
CA VAL A 207 8.29 -15.36 -10.45
C VAL A 207 7.11 -15.80 -9.61
N ILE A 208 6.61 -14.93 -8.72
CA ILE A 208 5.55 -15.27 -7.73
C ILE A 208 4.69 -14.05 -7.41
N LYS A 209 3.41 -14.33 -7.15
CA LYS A 209 2.47 -13.43 -6.47
C LYS A 209 2.13 -14.02 -5.11
N ASN A 210 2.50 -13.32 -4.04
CA ASN A 210 2.12 -13.67 -2.66
C ASN A 210 1.29 -12.52 -2.04
N ARG A 211 0.68 -12.76 -0.88
CA ARG A 211 -0.05 -11.74 -0.11
C ARG A 211 0.52 -11.71 1.31
N CYS A 212 0.64 -10.52 1.88
CA CYS A 212 0.99 -10.35 3.28
C CYS A 212 0.21 -9.20 3.89
N THR A 213 0.12 -9.20 5.22
CA THR A 213 -0.42 -8.09 5.99
C THR A 213 0.67 -7.60 6.92
N LEU A 214 1.00 -6.32 6.84
CA LEU A 214 1.91 -5.65 7.76
C LEU A 214 1.10 -5.02 8.88
N LEU A 215 1.22 -5.53 10.10
CA LEU A 215 0.37 -5.10 11.23
C LEU A 215 1.02 -4.03 12.12
N GLY A 216 2.34 -3.87 12.03
CA GLY A 216 3.15 -3.04 12.91
C GLY A 216 3.30 -3.56 14.34
N ARG A 217 3.09 -4.86 14.59
CA ARG A 217 3.06 -5.43 15.96
C ARG A 217 4.44 -5.70 16.54
N GLN A 218 5.42 -5.93 15.68
CA GLN A 218 6.77 -6.30 16.07
C GLN A 218 7.73 -5.15 15.80
N PRO A 219 8.89 -5.10 16.47
CA PRO A 219 9.95 -4.15 16.12
C PRO A 219 10.41 -4.28 14.67
N VAL A 220 10.43 -5.52 14.16
CA VAL A 220 10.68 -5.85 12.76
C VAL A 220 9.70 -6.94 12.33
N GLU A 221 8.94 -6.70 11.27
CA GLU A 221 8.08 -7.71 10.67
C GLU A 221 8.86 -8.53 9.64
N ARG A 222 8.88 -9.85 9.83
CA ARG A 222 9.63 -10.78 8.95
C ARG A 222 8.69 -11.49 8.00
N ILE A 223 9.00 -11.45 6.72
CA ILE A 223 8.25 -12.11 5.65
C ILE A 223 9.15 -13.13 4.97
N GLU A 224 8.72 -14.39 4.92
CA GLU A 224 9.36 -15.44 4.12
C GLU A 224 8.56 -15.71 2.85
N ILE A 225 9.25 -15.73 1.70
CA ILE A 225 8.64 -16.03 0.40
C ILE A 225 9.32 -17.28 -0.17
N GLY A 226 8.60 -18.39 -0.18
CA GLY A 226 9.04 -19.63 -0.82
C GLY A 226 9.02 -19.52 -2.34
N ILE A 227 10.13 -19.84 -2.99
CA ILE A 227 10.29 -19.93 -4.43
C ILE A 227 10.33 -21.40 -4.86
N PRO A 228 9.42 -21.84 -5.77
CA PRO A 228 9.38 -23.21 -6.26
C PRO A 228 10.74 -23.70 -6.77
#